data_AF-A0AAP0SDE9-F1
#
_entry.id   AF-A0AAP0SDE9-F1
#
_cell.length_a   1.000
_cell.length_b   1.000
_cell.length_c   1.000
_cell.angle_alpha   90.00
_cell.angle_beta   90.00
_cell.angle_gamma   90.00
#
_symmetry.space_group_name_H-M   'P 1'
#
loop_
_entity.id
_entity.type
_entity.pdbx_description
1 polymer ?
#
loop_
_entity_poly.entity_id
_entity_poly.type
_entity_poly.pdbx_seq_one_letter_code
_entity_poly.pdbx_strand_id
1 'polypeptide(L)'
;MGLGLFRGINTIEEARDRVYTLVHKLKTSCLFLDCDIKSVKMHDVVLDVAISIASRDQNGFMVSYGVGLKEWPKDIQKKCTAISLPHSNIHELPQWLEYPELKFLFVHSNDPTLKIPDTFFQRDERT
;
A
#
# COMPACT_ATOMS: atom_id res chain seq x y z
N MET A 1 0.49 14.22 6.51
CA MET A 1 -0.97 14.09 6.27
C MET A 1 -1.25 12.78 5.53
N GLY A 2 -2.40 12.14 5.80
CA GLY A 2 -2.67 10.71 5.55
C GLY A 2 -2.54 9.89 6.83
N LEU A 3 -1.84 8.77 6.81
CA LEU A 3 -1.60 7.84 7.94
C LEU A 3 -0.88 8.42 9.19
N GLY A 4 -0.61 9.73 9.25
CA GLY A 4 0.02 10.36 10.42
C GLY A 4 1.49 9.99 10.67
N LEU A 5 2.21 9.47 9.65
CA LEU A 5 3.59 8.97 9.78
C LEU A 5 4.61 10.05 10.16
N PHE A 6 4.39 11.30 9.72
CA PHE A 6 5.29 12.42 10.01
C PHE A 6 4.61 13.38 11.00
N ARG A 7 4.98 13.27 12.29
CA ARG A 7 4.50 14.18 13.34
C ARG A 7 5.12 15.57 13.15
N GLY A 8 4.33 16.61 13.40
CA GLY A 8 4.79 18.01 13.36
C GLY A 8 4.98 18.60 11.96
N ILE A 9 4.55 17.89 10.91
CA ILE A 9 4.55 18.39 9.53
C ILE A 9 3.14 18.85 9.16
N ASN A 10 3.01 20.11 8.75
CA ASN A 10 1.71 20.76 8.51
C ASN A 10 1.39 20.95 7.03
N THR A 11 2.40 20.93 6.15
CA THR A 11 2.20 21.12 4.70
C THR A 11 2.53 19.86 3.90
N ILE A 12 1.98 19.78 2.68
CA ILE A 12 2.27 18.65 1.77
C ILE A 12 3.70 18.75 1.26
N GLU A 13 4.19 19.96 1.06
CA GLU A 13 5.53 20.31 0.63
C GLU A 13 6.57 19.81 1.64
N GLU A 14 6.41 20.15 2.92
CA GLU A 14 7.28 19.66 4.00
C GLU A 14 7.26 18.13 4.11
N ALA A 15 6.07 17.51 3.96
CA ALA A 15 5.94 16.06 3.99
C ALA A 15 6.69 15.41 2.83
N ARG A 16 6.61 16.01 1.64
CA ARG A 16 7.30 15.55 0.44
C ARG A 16 8.81 15.69 0.58
N ASP A 17 9.31 16.83 1.06
CA ASP A 17 10.74 17.04 1.31
C ASP A 17 11.29 16.07 2.35
N ARG A 18 10.50 15.76 3.38
CA ARG A 18 10.86 14.74 4.36
C ARG A 18 10.98 13.37 3.74
N VAL A 19 10.04 12.99 2.87
CA VAL A 19 10.10 11.72 2.12
C VAL A 19 11.33 11.68 1.23
N TYR A 20 11.62 12.73 0.45
CA TYR A 20 12.82 12.80 -0.40
C TYR A 20 14.11 12.66 0.41
N THR A 21 14.19 13.32 1.56
CA THR A 21 15.34 13.21 2.47
C THR A 21 15.53 11.77 2.95
N LEU A 22 14.46 11.07 3.31
CA LEU A 22 14.52 9.67 3.75
C LEU A 22 14.91 8.74 2.61
N VAL A 23 14.34 8.92 1.41
CA VAL A 23 14.72 8.15 0.21
C VAL A 23 16.20 8.33 -0.10
N HIS A 24 16.70 9.56 -0.06
CA HIS A 24 18.13 9.84 -0.26
C HIS A 24 19.00 9.11 0.77
N LYS A 25 18.63 9.13 2.05
CA LYS A 25 19.35 8.41 3.11
C LYS A 25 19.38 6.89 2.89
N LEU A 26 18.27 6.31 2.44
CA LEU A 26 18.19 4.88 2.13
C LEU A 26 19.05 4.52 0.91
N LYS A 27 19.09 5.38 -0.12
CA LYS A 27 19.99 5.24 -1.28
C LYS A 27 21.47 5.31 -0.85
N THR A 28 21.87 6.30 -0.05
CA THR A 28 23.25 6.43 0.42
C THR A 28 23.68 5.30 1.35
N SER A 29 22.72 4.59 1.95
CA SER A 29 22.99 3.41 2.80
C SER A 29 22.97 2.10 2.00
N CYS A 30 22.93 2.15 0.67
CA CYS A 30 22.82 0.99 -0.23
C CYS A 30 21.59 0.11 0.02
N LEU A 31 20.56 0.63 0.71
CA LEU A 31 19.31 -0.10 0.94
C LEU A 31 18.38 0.06 -0.27
N PHE A 32 18.39 1.25 -0.88
CA PHE A 32 17.72 1.50 -2.14
C PHE A 32 18.73 1.64 -3.28
N LEU A 33 18.33 1.13 -4.44
CA LEU A 33 19.01 1.32 -5.70
C LEU A 33 18.82 2.75 -6.18
N ASP A 34 19.81 3.27 -6.90
CA ASP A 34 19.62 4.51 -7.62
C ASP A 34 18.75 4.26 -8.86
N CYS A 35 17.60 4.91 -8.90
CA CYS A 35 16.62 4.81 -9.96
C CYS A 35 15.89 6.14 -10.15
N ASP A 36 15.02 6.17 -11.16
CA ASP A 36 14.23 7.33 -11.55
C ASP A 36 13.48 7.98 -10.36
N ILE A 37 13.29 9.30 -10.42
CA ILE A 37 12.79 10.16 -9.34
C ILE A 37 11.38 9.74 -8.87
N LYS A 38 10.62 9.07 -9.74
CA LYS A 38 9.22 8.68 -9.50
C LYS A 38 9.06 7.30 -8.85
N SER A 39 10.15 6.54 -8.67
CA SER A 39 10.10 5.18 -8.14
C SER A 39 11.22 4.92 -7.15
N VAL A 40 11.05 3.89 -6.33
CA VAL A 40 12.13 3.35 -5.50
C VAL A 40 12.33 1.89 -5.87
N LYS A 41 13.58 1.45 -5.89
CA LYS A 41 13.95 0.05 -6.10
C LYS A 41 14.84 -0.40 -4.95
N MET A 42 14.74 -1.66 -4.58
CA MET A 42 15.60 -2.28 -3.57
C MET A 42 16.12 -3.60 -4.13
N HIS A 43 17.23 -4.09 -3.60
CA HIS A 43 17.70 -5.43 -3.90
C HIS A 43 16.79 -6.48 -3.28
N ASP A 44 16.67 -7.65 -3.90
CA ASP A 44 15.85 -8.77 -3.40
C ASP A 44 16.21 -9.11 -1.95
N VAL A 45 17.50 -9.16 -1.61
CA VAL A 45 17.96 -9.41 -0.24
C VAL A 45 17.52 -8.34 0.78
N VAL A 46 17.42 -7.07 0.35
CA VAL A 46 16.91 -5.99 1.21
C VAL A 46 15.40 -6.08 1.34
N LEU A 47 14.71 -6.44 0.26
CA LEU A 47 13.27 -6.69 0.25
C LEU A 47 12.89 -7.81 1.21
N ASP A 48 13.61 -8.94 1.17
CA ASP A 48 13.37 -10.08 2.05
C ASP A 48 13.50 -9.70 3.53
N VAL A 49 14.54 -8.93 3.87
CA VAL A 49 14.74 -8.44 5.24
C VAL A 49 13.64 -7.45 5.63
N ALA A 50 13.24 -6.54 4.75
CA ALA A 50 12.15 -5.60 5.01
C ALA A 50 10.81 -6.32 5.26
N ILE A 51 10.49 -7.35 4.47
CA ILE A 51 9.31 -8.21 4.67
C ILE A 51 9.43 -8.98 6.00
N SER A 52 10.60 -9.51 6.34
CA SER A 52 10.83 -10.20 7.61
C SER A 52 10.65 -9.26 8.82
N ILE A 53 11.03 -7.99 8.71
CA ILE A 53 10.80 -7.00 9.77
C ILE A 53 9.31 -6.65 9.84
N ALA A 54 8.69 -6.35 8.71
CA ALA A 54 7.28 -5.96 8.64
C ALA A 54 6.34 -7.07 9.14
N SER A 55 6.69 -8.34 8.95
CA SER A 55 5.88 -9.48 9.40
C SER A 55 5.97 -9.76 10.91
N ARG A 56 6.96 -9.20 11.62
CA ARG A 56 7.07 -9.32 13.09
C ARG A 56 6.09 -8.40 13.82
N ASP A 57 5.86 -7.22 13.25
CA ASP A 57 4.83 -6.32 13.75
C ASP A 57 3.48 -6.90 13.33
N GLN A 58 2.60 -7.23 14.28
CA GLN A 58 1.29 -7.86 14.01
C GLN A 58 0.31 -7.00 13.16
N ASN A 59 0.78 -5.88 12.63
CA ASN A 59 0.05 -5.07 11.66
C ASN A 59 0.21 -5.73 10.30
N GLY A 60 -0.79 -6.51 9.87
CA GLY A 60 -0.76 -7.13 8.55
C GLY A 60 -0.76 -6.05 7.46
N PHE A 61 0.26 -6.03 6.62
CA PHE A 61 0.29 -5.23 5.38
C PHE A 61 0.21 -6.20 4.21
N MET A 62 -0.74 -5.99 3.30
CA MET A 62 -0.80 -6.73 2.04
C MET A 62 -0.34 -5.82 0.91
N VAL A 63 0.75 -6.22 0.26
CA VAL A 63 1.21 -5.64 -0.99
C VAL A 63 1.19 -6.74 -2.03
N SER A 64 0.39 -6.59 -3.08
CA SER A 64 0.37 -7.52 -4.21
C SER A 64 0.72 -6.75 -5.47
N TYR A 65 1.80 -7.17 -6.13
CA TYR A 65 2.28 -6.57 -7.37
C TYR A 65 2.18 -7.60 -8.50
N GLY A 66 1.55 -7.24 -9.62
CA GLY A 66 1.65 -8.04 -10.85
C GLY A 66 0.38 -8.10 -11.70
N VAL A 67 0.63 -8.32 -13.00
CA VAL A 67 -0.34 -8.43 -14.12
C VAL A 67 -1.35 -9.59 -13.94
N GLY A 68 -1.18 -10.44 -12.92
CA GLY A 68 -2.01 -11.62 -12.67
C GLY A 68 -3.22 -11.38 -11.75
N LEU A 69 -3.29 -10.27 -11.01
CA LEU A 69 -4.37 -10.05 -10.06
C LEU A 69 -5.64 -9.54 -10.76
N LYS A 70 -6.49 -10.48 -11.18
CA LYS A 70 -7.74 -10.21 -11.91
C LYS A 70 -8.98 -10.07 -11.02
N GLU A 71 -8.90 -10.59 -9.80
CA GLU A 71 -9.97 -10.57 -8.81
C GLU A 71 -9.49 -9.93 -7.51
N TRP A 72 -10.44 -9.42 -6.71
CA TRP A 72 -10.15 -8.95 -5.37
C TRP A 72 -9.57 -10.09 -4.50
N PRO A 73 -8.48 -9.87 -3.76
CA PRO A 73 -7.88 -10.93 -2.95
C PRO A 73 -8.83 -11.37 -1.82
N LYS A 74 -9.10 -12.68 -1.72
CA LYS A 74 -10.03 -13.25 -0.73
C LYS A 74 -9.32 -13.70 0.54
N ASP A 75 -8.02 -14.00 0.47
CA ASP A 75 -7.23 -14.53 1.60
C ASP A 75 -6.56 -13.44 2.45
N ILE A 76 -7.14 -12.24 2.50
CA ILE A 76 -6.63 -11.13 3.31
C ILE A 76 -7.04 -11.35 4.77
N GLN A 77 -6.07 -11.31 5.68
CA GLN A 77 -6.37 -11.40 7.11
C GLN A 77 -7.23 -10.21 7.56
N LYS A 78 -8.23 -10.45 8.42
CA LYS A 78 -9.11 -9.40 8.96
C LYS A 78 -8.35 -8.29 9.74
N LYS A 79 -7.16 -8.61 10.25
CA LYS A 79 -6.23 -7.67 10.92
C LYS A 79 -5.36 -6.86 9.95
N CYS A 80 -5.64 -6.92 8.65
CA CYS A 80 -4.88 -6.16 7.67
C CYS A 80 -5.14 -4.66 7.85
N THR A 81 -4.07 -3.91 8.06
CA THR A 81 -4.12 -2.46 8.30
C THR A 81 -3.86 -1.64 7.04
N ALA A 82 -3.29 -2.26 6.00
CA ALA A 82 -3.04 -1.62 4.72
C ALA A 82 -3.08 -2.59 3.56
N ILE A 83 -3.75 -2.19 2.48
CA ILE A 83 -3.84 -2.91 1.22
C ILE A 83 -3.26 -2.01 0.13
N SER A 84 -2.29 -2.53 -0.64
CA SER A 84 -1.71 -1.86 -1.80
C SER A 84 -1.68 -2.80 -3.00
N LEU A 85 -2.44 -2.44 -4.04
CA LEU A 85 -2.63 -3.20 -5.28
C LEU A 85 -2.19 -2.35 -6.50
N PRO A 86 -0.89 -2.07 -6.67
CA PRO A 86 -0.37 -1.37 -7.83
C PRO A 86 -0.44 -2.22 -9.10
N HIS A 87 -0.86 -1.62 -10.21
CA HIS A 87 -0.86 -2.24 -11.55
C HIS A 87 -1.62 -3.58 -11.61
N SER A 88 -2.72 -3.67 -10.87
CA SER A 88 -3.62 -4.84 -10.89
C SER A 88 -4.43 -4.88 -12.19
N ASN A 89 -5.16 -5.98 -12.42
CA ASN A 89 -6.14 -6.11 -13.51
C ASN A 89 -7.52 -6.45 -12.95
N ILE A 90 -7.84 -5.91 -11.76
CA ILE A 90 -9.10 -6.15 -11.09
C ILE A 90 -10.21 -5.48 -11.90
N HIS A 91 -11.22 -6.25 -12.24
CA HIS A 91 -12.40 -5.78 -12.98
C HIS A 91 -13.49 -5.20 -12.06
N GLU A 92 -13.57 -5.66 -10.80
CA GLU A 92 -14.59 -5.23 -9.84
C GLU A 92 -14.08 -5.34 -8.40
N LEU A 93 -14.33 -4.30 -7.60
CA LEU A 93 -14.09 -4.29 -6.15
C LEU A 93 -15.22 -5.03 -5.42
N PRO A 94 -14.99 -5.54 -4.19
CA PRO A 94 -16.03 -6.21 -3.43
C PRO A 94 -17.19 -5.25 -3.12
N GLN A 95 -18.38 -5.79 -2.84
CA GLN A 95 -19.51 -4.96 -2.44
C GLN A 95 -19.27 -4.27 -1.10
N TRP A 96 -18.55 -4.89 -0.18
CA TRP A 96 -18.29 -4.37 1.17
C TRP A 96 -16.81 -4.58 1.53
N LEU A 97 -16.25 -3.64 2.28
CA LEU A 97 -14.88 -3.73 2.74
C LEU A 97 -14.81 -4.44 4.11
N GLU A 98 -14.53 -5.74 4.11
CA GLU A 98 -14.54 -6.60 5.31
C GLU A 98 -13.30 -6.46 6.23
N TYR A 99 -12.59 -5.33 6.18
CA TYR A 99 -11.33 -5.11 6.89
C TYR A 99 -11.47 -3.98 7.94
N PRO A 100 -11.98 -4.27 9.15
CA PRO A 100 -12.29 -3.25 10.15
C PRO A 100 -11.06 -2.51 10.66
N GLU A 101 -9.87 -3.10 10.57
CA GLU A 101 -8.60 -2.48 10.99
C GLU A 101 -7.90 -1.72 9.84
N LEU A 102 -8.48 -1.69 8.64
CA LEU A 102 -7.86 -1.08 7.47
C LEU A 102 -7.77 0.44 7.63
N LYS A 103 -6.55 0.95 7.51
CA LYS A 103 -6.22 2.39 7.59
C LYS A 103 -5.76 2.94 6.25
N PHE A 104 -5.32 2.07 5.34
CA PHE A 104 -4.81 2.44 4.03
C PHE A 104 -5.32 1.49 2.95
N LEU A 105 -5.84 2.07 1.88
CA LEU A 105 -6.21 1.35 0.68
C LEU A 105 -5.66 2.08 -0.53
N PHE A 106 -4.90 1.36 -1.35
CA PHE A 106 -4.46 1.82 -2.65
C PHE A 106 -4.77 0.76 -3.70
N VAL A 107 -5.56 1.16 -4.71
CA VAL A 107 -5.90 0.31 -5.86
C VAL A 107 -5.58 1.08 -7.12
N HIS A 108 -4.70 0.51 -7.94
CA HIS A 108 -4.45 0.98 -9.30
C HIS A 108 -4.68 -0.22 -10.23
N SER A 109 -5.81 -0.22 -10.93
CA SER A 109 -6.09 -1.22 -11.96
C SER A 109 -5.68 -0.68 -13.32
N ASN A 110 -5.02 -1.50 -14.14
CA ASN A 110 -4.78 -1.20 -15.55
C ASN A 110 -6.04 -1.47 -16.39
N ASP A 111 -7.08 -2.08 -15.82
CA ASP A 111 -8.39 -2.19 -16.47
C ASP A 111 -9.13 -0.85 -16.39
N PRO A 112 -9.37 -0.15 -17.52
CA PRO A 112 -10.12 1.10 -17.53
C PRO A 112 -11.60 0.91 -17.18
N THR A 113 -12.10 -0.33 -17.14
CA THR A 113 -13.49 -0.68 -16.83
C THR A 113 -13.71 -1.11 -15.37
N LEU A 114 -12.74 -0.90 -14.48
CA LEU A 114 -12.83 -1.21 -13.05
C LEU A 114 -14.15 -0.68 -12.46
N LYS A 115 -14.97 -1.61 -11.95
CA LYS A 115 -16.21 -1.31 -11.25
C LYS A 115 -15.95 -1.14 -9.77
N ILE A 116 -16.43 -0.02 -9.22
CA ILE A 116 -16.43 0.26 -7.78
C ILE A 116 -17.90 0.26 -7.35
N PRO A 117 -18.36 -0.74 -6.57
CA PRO A 117 -19.72 -0.73 -6.04
C PRO A 117 -19.98 0.46 -5.12
N ASP A 118 -21.18 1.04 -5.17
CA ASP A 118 -21.56 2.17 -4.29
C ASP A 118 -21.51 1.82 -2.80
N THR A 119 -21.66 0.53 -2.47
CA THR A 119 -21.61 -0.01 -1.12
C THR A 119 -20.19 -0.22 -0.60
N PHE A 120 -19.16 -0.06 -1.45
CA PHE A 120 -17.79 -0.43 -1.10
C PHE A 120 -17.24 0.30 0.13
N PHE A 121 -17.56 1.59 0.27
CA PHE A 121 -17.18 2.41 1.43
C PHE A 121 -18.30 2.52 2.47
N GLN A 122 -19.43 1.84 2.27
CA GLN A 122 -20.50 1.80 3.24
C GLN A 122 -20.17 0.77 4.32
N ARG A 123 -20.62 1.06 5.54
CA ARG A 123 -20.47 0.14 6.66
C ARG A 123 -21.47 -1.00 6.46
N ASP A 124 -21.03 -2.23 6.62
CA ASP A 124 -21.95 -3.36 6.67
C ASP A 124 -22.81 -3.22 7.96
N GLU A 125 -24.11 -2.99 7.80
CA GLU A 125 -25.05 -2.81 8.92
C GLU A 125 -25.49 -4.14 9.55
N ARG A 126 -24.86 -5.28 9.19
CA ARG A 126 -25.25 -6.64 9.63
C ARG A 126 -24.50 -7.17 10.87
N THR A 127 -23.81 -6.32 11.63
CA THR A 127 -23.11 -6.71 12.88
C THR A 127 -23.50 -5.86 14.07
#